data_AF-A0A1X1YK85-F1
#
_entry.id   AF-A0A1X1YK85-F1
#
_cell.length_a   1.000
_cell.length_b   1.000
_cell.length_c   1.000
_cell.angle_alpha   90.00
_cell.angle_beta   90.00
_cell.angle_gamma   90.00
#
_symmetry.space_group_name_H-M   'P 1'
#
loop_
_entity.id
_entity.type
_entity.pdbx_description
1 polymer ?
#
loop_
_entity_poly.entity_id
_entity_poly.type
_entity_poly.pdbx_seq_one_letter_code
_entity_poly.pdbx_strand_id
1 'polypeptide(L)'
;MSEPAASFRVTWALPDGRPQRTEKMMSTCSAVPELVLGGRHLKDALEQVRRYCGLPWSGGPPETWAFAYYDAIATDPARVTPVDVLSTAALHPGISRSDLAFFVEQREGIQAWLSEVPSDVPLQKADDDVLIHLAALAEWGSAPHLTLLTKVLHRKRPQLIPLIDRHVINHYRPLTGERRAESAWPRLLREIKMDLQGPAGGVVSAWANYVRTESGVSVSALRILDIAVWMDGNQ
;
A
#
# COMPACT_ATOMS: atom_id res chain seq x y z
N MET A 1 -2.73 27.29 -41.24
CA MET A 1 -1.99 28.44 -40.68
C MET A 1 -2.79 28.88 -39.45
N SER A 2 -2.67 28.15 -38.33
CA SER A 2 -1.67 28.34 -37.26
C SER A 2 -1.99 29.58 -36.42
N GLU A 3 -2.83 29.38 -35.40
CA GLU A 3 -2.96 30.26 -34.24
C GLU A 3 -1.73 30.12 -33.31
N PRO A 4 -1.24 31.20 -32.69
CA PRO A 4 -0.21 31.12 -31.67
C PRO A 4 -0.82 30.83 -30.29
N ALA A 5 -0.14 29.95 -29.54
CA ALA A 5 -0.46 29.60 -28.17
C ALA A 5 -0.23 30.78 -27.20
N ALA A 6 -1.24 31.08 -26.38
CA ALA A 6 -1.12 32.01 -25.26
C ALA A 6 -0.56 31.28 -24.02
N SER A 7 0.59 31.76 -23.55
CA SER A 7 1.18 31.39 -22.26
C SER A 7 0.40 32.06 -21.13
N PHE A 8 -0.17 31.28 -20.21
CA PHE A 8 -0.69 31.78 -18.94
C PHE A 8 0.18 31.29 -17.77
N ARG A 9 0.89 32.24 -17.14
CA ARG A 9 1.41 32.10 -15.77
C ARG A 9 0.31 32.57 -14.82
N VAL A 10 0.03 31.79 -13.78
CA VAL A 10 -0.81 32.24 -12.67
C VAL A 10 0.06 32.28 -11.41
N THR A 11 0.49 33.48 -11.06
CA THR A 11 1.00 33.86 -9.74
C THR A 11 -0.17 34.27 -8.86
N TRP A 12 -0.30 33.68 -7.67
CA TRP A 12 -1.16 34.20 -6.62
C TRP A 12 -0.30 34.79 -5.50
N ALA A 13 -0.35 36.12 -5.36
CA ALA A 13 0.07 36.85 -4.17
C ALA A 13 -1.19 37.45 -3.53
N LEU A 14 -1.36 37.29 -2.22
CA LEU A 14 -2.39 38.00 -1.44
C LEU A 14 -1.83 39.30 -0.85
N PRO A 15 -2.65 40.39 -0.77
CA PRO A 15 -2.18 41.72 -0.41
C PRO A 15 -2.58 42.12 1.02
N ASP A 16 -1.72 41.88 2.00
CA ASP A 16 -1.73 42.58 3.31
C ASP A 16 -0.58 42.11 4.21
N GLY A 17 0.49 42.90 4.22
CA GLY A 17 1.70 42.67 5.00
C GLY A 17 1.54 42.90 6.51
N ARG A 18 0.89 41.98 7.22
CA ARG A 18 1.06 41.82 8.67
C ARG A 18 1.35 40.35 9.00
N PRO A 19 2.44 40.03 9.72
CA PRO A 19 2.62 38.68 10.22
C PRO A 19 1.58 38.41 11.31
N GLN A 20 0.51 37.69 10.96
CA GLN A 20 -0.27 37.01 11.97
C GLN A 20 0.61 35.93 12.57
N ARG A 21 1.06 36.18 13.79
CA ARG A 21 1.65 35.17 14.67
C ARG A 21 0.54 34.16 14.97
N THR A 22 0.40 33.18 14.09
CA THR A 22 -0.34 31.96 14.41
C THR A 22 0.45 31.29 15.51
N GLU A 23 0.00 31.47 16.75
CA GLU A 23 0.34 30.57 17.84
C GLU A 23 -0.11 29.19 17.38
N LYS A 24 0.84 28.47 16.78
CA LYS A 24 0.76 27.06 16.53
C LYS A 24 0.55 26.46 17.90
N MET A 25 -0.70 26.15 18.22
CA MET A 25 -1.05 25.27 19.32
C MET A 25 -0.19 24.03 19.11
N MET A 26 0.95 23.97 19.79
CA MET A 26 1.67 22.75 20.06
C MET A 26 0.71 21.94 20.92
N SER A 27 -0.22 21.29 20.21
CA SER A 27 -0.98 20.17 20.73
C SER A 27 0.04 19.25 21.38
N THR A 28 -0.20 19.00 22.65
CA THR A 28 0.63 18.20 23.53
C THR A 28 1.14 16.96 22.81
N CYS A 29 2.47 16.73 22.87
CA CYS A 29 3.10 15.50 22.40
C CYS A 29 2.49 14.32 23.14
N SER A 30 1.41 13.76 22.62
CA SER A 30 1.19 12.33 22.70
C SER A 30 2.30 11.74 21.84
N ALA A 31 3.26 11.05 22.46
CA ALA A 31 4.31 10.36 21.73
C ALA A 31 3.65 9.56 20.60
N VAL A 32 4.06 9.80 19.35
CA VAL A 32 3.56 9.03 18.22
C VAL A 32 3.87 7.56 18.56
N PRO A 33 2.86 6.68 18.65
CA PRO A 33 3.10 5.32 19.07
C PRO A 33 4.08 4.66 18.10
N GLU A 34 5.15 4.07 18.65
CA GLU A 34 6.10 3.30 17.85
C GLU A 34 5.37 2.16 17.14
N LEU A 35 5.71 1.95 15.85
CA LEU A 35 5.17 0.85 15.09
C LEU A 35 6.11 -0.35 15.21
N VAL A 36 5.60 -1.44 15.77
CA VAL A 36 6.30 -2.73 15.85
C VAL A 36 5.56 -3.73 14.97
N LEU A 37 6.26 -4.30 14.00
CA LEU A 37 5.73 -5.33 13.09
C LEU A 37 6.69 -6.50 13.04
N GLY A 38 6.21 -7.73 13.07
CA GLY A 38 7.03 -8.93 13.08
C GLY A 38 8.07 -8.93 14.20
N GLY A 39 7.73 -8.33 15.35
CA GLY A 39 8.64 -8.14 16.49
C GLY A 39 9.77 -7.13 16.29
N ARG A 40 9.72 -6.30 15.24
CA ARG A 40 10.75 -5.30 14.90
C ARG A 40 10.18 -3.88 14.93
N HIS A 41 10.92 -2.95 15.53
CA HIS A 41 10.58 -1.53 15.52
C HIS A 41 10.88 -0.91 14.16
N LEU A 42 9.91 -0.17 13.61
CA LEU A 42 10.12 0.68 12.44
C LEU A 42 10.32 2.12 12.90
N LYS A 43 11.53 2.64 12.68
CA LYS A 43 11.89 4.01 13.08
C LYS A 43 11.24 5.01 12.14
N ASP A 44 10.73 6.10 12.72
CA ASP A 44 10.14 7.23 11.97
C ASP A 44 9.02 6.79 10.98
N ALA A 45 8.35 5.66 11.26
CA ALA A 45 7.41 5.05 10.32
C ALA A 45 6.28 5.99 9.89
N LEU A 46 5.76 6.83 10.80
CA LEU A 46 4.75 7.83 10.45
C LEU A 46 5.29 8.90 9.51
N GLU A 47 6.52 9.37 9.71
CA GLU A 47 7.17 10.35 8.82
C GLU A 47 7.38 9.76 7.43
N GLN A 48 7.77 8.48 7.35
CA GLN A 48 7.90 7.78 6.08
C GLN A 48 6.57 7.59 5.36
N VAL A 49 5.50 7.25 6.09
CA VAL A 49 4.14 7.20 5.54
C VAL A 49 3.72 8.57 5.02
N ARG A 50 3.98 9.66 5.77
CA ARG A 50 3.69 11.02 5.32
C ARG A 50 4.45 11.39 4.05
N ARG A 51 5.75 11.10 4.00
CA ARG A 51 6.61 11.30 2.81
C ARG A 51 6.05 10.58 1.58
N TYR A 52 5.65 9.33 1.75
CA TYR A 52 5.07 8.50 0.68
C TYR A 52 3.74 9.08 0.19
N CYS A 53 2.85 9.46 1.11
CA CYS A 53 1.51 9.96 0.79
C CYS A 53 1.46 11.44 0.37
N GLY A 54 2.60 12.15 0.35
CA GLY A 54 2.62 13.59 0.01
C GLY A 54 2.12 14.51 1.11
N LEU A 55 2.09 14.02 2.35
CA LEU A 55 1.69 14.79 3.52
C LEU A 55 2.89 15.56 4.09
N PRO A 56 2.65 16.63 4.89
CA PRO A 56 3.73 17.35 5.56
C PRO A 56 4.60 16.40 6.40
N TRP A 57 5.91 16.43 6.17
CA TRP A 57 6.91 15.63 6.88
C TRP A 57 8.22 16.43 7.01
N SER A 58 9.13 15.97 7.86
CA SER A 58 10.29 16.73 8.33
C SER A 58 11.48 16.81 7.36
N GLY A 59 11.58 15.95 6.35
CA GLY A 59 12.82 15.74 5.59
C GLY A 59 12.85 16.24 4.14
N GLY A 60 11.91 17.10 3.71
CA GLY A 60 11.98 17.78 2.40
C GLY A 60 10.91 17.35 1.38
N PRO A 61 11.21 17.32 0.07
CA PRO A 61 10.23 17.00 -0.97
C PRO A 61 9.66 15.58 -0.80
N PRO A 62 8.34 15.38 -0.97
CA PRO A 62 7.73 14.06 -0.82
C PRO A 62 7.98 13.15 -2.03
N GLU A 63 7.83 11.83 -1.83
CA GLU A 63 7.98 10.79 -2.87
C GLU A 63 6.61 10.24 -3.28
N THR A 64 5.81 11.09 -3.91
CA THR A 64 4.36 10.84 -4.09
C THR A 64 4.00 10.06 -5.34
N TRP A 65 4.96 9.79 -6.23
CA TRP A 65 4.70 9.18 -7.52
C TRP A 65 4.00 7.83 -7.37
N ALA A 66 4.43 7.00 -6.42
CA ALA A 66 3.83 5.71 -6.18
C ALA A 66 2.41 5.83 -5.60
N PHE A 67 2.20 6.76 -4.66
CA PHE A 67 0.88 7.06 -4.13
C PHE A 67 -0.09 7.55 -5.21
N ALA A 68 0.36 8.43 -6.09
CA ALA A 68 -0.48 8.98 -7.17
C ALA A 68 -0.86 7.92 -8.22
N TYR A 69 0.07 7.03 -8.59
CA TYR A 69 -0.15 6.04 -9.65
C TYR A 69 -0.74 4.72 -9.16
N TYR A 70 -0.66 4.43 -7.87
CA TYR A 70 -1.20 3.19 -7.31
C TYR A 70 -2.37 3.48 -6.37
N ASP A 71 -2.15 4.22 -5.30
CA ASP A 71 -3.12 4.36 -4.22
C ASP A 71 -4.30 5.29 -4.57
N ALA A 72 -4.02 6.38 -5.30
CA ALA A 72 -5.04 7.39 -5.66
C ALA A 72 -5.89 7.02 -6.88
N ILE A 73 -5.53 5.99 -7.64
CA ILE A 73 -6.28 5.56 -8.82
C ILE A 73 -7.42 4.64 -8.39
N ALA A 74 -8.66 5.11 -8.57
CA ALA A 74 -9.87 4.32 -8.33
C ALA A 74 -9.91 3.05 -9.19
N THR A 75 -10.57 2.02 -8.67
CA THR A 75 -10.67 0.74 -9.36
C THR A 75 -11.98 0.02 -9.05
N ASP A 76 -12.43 -0.82 -9.98
CA ASP A 76 -13.56 -1.72 -9.78
C ASP A 76 -13.13 -2.91 -8.89
N PRO A 77 -13.74 -3.14 -7.72
CA PRO A 77 -13.39 -4.24 -6.83
C PRO A 77 -13.72 -5.63 -7.40
N ALA A 78 -14.63 -5.74 -8.37
CA ALA A 78 -15.07 -7.02 -8.93
C ALA A 78 -14.34 -7.43 -10.20
N ARG A 79 -13.63 -6.51 -10.87
CA ARG A 79 -13.05 -6.74 -12.19
C ARG A 79 -11.59 -6.35 -12.25
N VAL A 80 -10.74 -7.24 -12.74
CA VAL A 80 -9.35 -6.91 -13.05
C VAL A 80 -9.27 -6.27 -14.42
N THR A 81 -8.75 -5.05 -14.47
CA THR A 81 -8.60 -4.26 -15.69
C THR A 81 -7.12 -4.02 -16.03
N PRO A 82 -6.79 -3.65 -17.27
CA PRO A 82 -5.41 -3.28 -17.61
C PRO A 82 -4.84 -2.14 -16.74
N VAL A 83 -5.68 -1.21 -16.28
CA VAL A 83 -5.27 -0.12 -15.39
C VAL A 83 -4.72 -0.69 -14.08
N ASP A 84 -5.29 -1.77 -13.55
CA ASP A 84 -4.83 -2.37 -12.29
C ASP A 84 -3.43 -2.95 -12.42
N VAL A 85 -3.18 -3.64 -13.54
CA VAL A 85 -1.87 -4.22 -13.85
C VAL A 85 -0.85 -3.10 -14.05
N LEU A 86 -1.15 -2.10 -14.88
CA LEU A 86 -0.22 -1.00 -15.16
C LEU A 86 0.06 -0.12 -13.94
N SER A 87 -0.92 0.08 -13.06
CA SER A 87 -0.72 0.83 -11.80
C SER A 87 0.34 0.18 -10.92
N THR A 88 0.50 -1.15 -10.98
CA THR A 88 1.53 -1.85 -10.20
C THR A 88 2.96 -1.52 -10.61
N ALA A 89 3.18 -0.94 -11.80
CA ALA A 89 4.50 -0.50 -12.25
C ALA A 89 5.10 0.57 -11.30
N ALA A 90 4.24 1.26 -10.56
CA ALA A 90 4.65 2.20 -9.52
C ALA A 90 5.22 1.52 -8.26
N LEU A 91 5.01 0.21 -8.08
CA LEU A 91 5.48 -0.55 -6.90
C LEU A 91 6.33 -1.78 -7.28
N HIS A 92 6.51 -2.04 -8.57
CA HIS A 92 7.11 -3.26 -9.09
C HIS A 92 8.27 -2.88 -10.03
N PRO A 93 9.44 -3.57 -9.96
CA PRO A 93 10.65 -3.18 -10.70
C PRO A 93 10.48 -3.19 -12.23
N GLY A 94 9.45 -3.82 -12.77
CA GLY A 94 9.06 -3.72 -14.17
C GLY A 94 8.05 -4.80 -14.56
N ILE A 95 7.14 -4.49 -15.48
CA ILE A 95 6.12 -5.44 -15.96
C ILE A 95 6.59 -6.00 -17.31
N SER A 96 6.77 -7.31 -17.39
CA SER A 96 7.20 -7.99 -18.61
C SER A 96 6.03 -8.26 -19.56
N ARG A 97 6.34 -8.63 -20.82
CA ARG A 97 5.30 -9.05 -21.79
C ARG A 97 4.57 -10.31 -21.35
N SER A 98 5.26 -11.26 -20.70
CA SER A 98 4.66 -12.47 -20.15
C SER A 98 3.71 -12.17 -19.00
N ASP A 99 4.01 -11.16 -18.17
CA ASP A 99 3.08 -10.73 -17.12
C ASP A 99 1.79 -10.16 -17.72
N LEU A 100 1.92 -9.31 -18.74
CA LEU A 100 0.76 -8.76 -19.45
C LEU A 100 -0.08 -9.85 -20.13
N ALA A 101 0.57 -10.81 -20.78
CA ALA A 101 -0.11 -11.95 -21.41
C ALA A 101 -0.87 -12.78 -20.36
N PHE A 102 -0.25 -13.08 -19.22
CA PHE A 102 -0.91 -13.79 -18.12
C PHE A 102 -2.19 -13.10 -17.66
N PHE A 103 -2.16 -11.79 -17.39
CA PHE A 103 -3.36 -11.09 -16.90
C PHE A 103 -4.48 -10.97 -17.95
N VAL A 104 -4.15 -11.12 -19.23
CA VAL A 104 -5.16 -11.22 -20.30
C VAL A 104 -5.73 -12.63 -20.34
N GLU A 105 -4.87 -13.65 -20.36
CA GLU A 105 -5.25 -15.06 -20.50
C GLU A 105 -5.97 -15.62 -19.26
N GLN A 106 -5.51 -15.25 -18.06
CA GLN A 106 -6.03 -15.73 -16.78
C GLN A 106 -7.10 -14.81 -16.19
N ARG A 107 -7.58 -13.80 -16.92
CA ARG A 107 -8.53 -12.81 -16.38
C ARG A 107 -9.78 -13.46 -15.80
N GLU A 108 -10.36 -14.42 -16.51
CA GLU A 108 -11.57 -15.11 -16.04
C GLU A 108 -11.30 -15.95 -14.80
N GLY A 109 -10.17 -16.68 -14.77
CA GLY A 109 -9.75 -17.45 -13.60
C GLY A 109 -9.49 -16.56 -12.37
N ILE A 110 -8.83 -15.41 -12.56
CA ILE A 110 -8.60 -14.43 -11.49
C ILE A 110 -9.94 -13.88 -10.95
N GLN A 111 -10.88 -13.55 -11.84
CA GLN A 111 -12.18 -13.02 -11.42
C GLN A 111 -13.03 -14.08 -10.72
N ALA A 112 -12.99 -15.33 -11.18
CA ALA A 112 -13.64 -16.45 -10.50
C ALA A 112 -13.06 -16.62 -9.08
N TRP A 113 -11.73 -16.66 -8.96
CA TRP A 113 -11.06 -16.74 -7.65
C TRP A 113 -11.41 -15.55 -6.76
N LEU A 114 -11.44 -14.32 -7.29
CA LEU A 114 -11.84 -13.12 -6.54
C LEU A 114 -13.30 -13.16 -6.08
N SER A 115 -14.18 -13.84 -6.80
CA SER A 115 -15.60 -13.96 -6.43
C SER A 115 -15.81 -14.81 -5.17
N GLU A 116 -14.87 -15.71 -4.89
CA GLU A 116 -14.84 -16.53 -3.68
C GLU A 116 -14.16 -15.80 -2.50
N VAL A 117 -13.49 -14.67 -2.76
CA VAL A 117 -12.80 -13.88 -1.73
C VAL A 117 -13.73 -12.77 -1.22
N PRO A 118 -14.03 -12.73 0.10
CA PRO A 118 -14.92 -11.71 0.67
C PRO A 118 -14.35 -10.30 0.48
N SER A 119 -15.22 -9.34 0.18
CA SER A 119 -14.83 -7.94 -0.10
C SER A 119 -14.86 -7.03 1.13
N ASP A 120 -15.54 -7.45 2.19
CA ASP A 120 -15.85 -6.68 3.39
C ASP A 120 -15.17 -7.23 4.66
N VAL A 121 -14.47 -8.36 4.55
CA VAL A 121 -13.72 -8.97 5.66
C VAL A 121 -12.26 -8.50 5.63
N PRO A 122 -11.78 -7.76 6.64
CA PRO A 122 -10.37 -7.40 6.73
C PRO A 122 -9.52 -8.58 7.23
N LEU A 123 -8.23 -8.62 6.90
CA LEU A 123 -7.34 -9.76 7.21
C LEU A 123 -7.31 -10.12 8.70
N GLN A 124 -7.29 -9.14 9.60
CA GLN A 124 -7.31 -9.37 11.05
C GLN A 124 -8.57 -10.11 11.53
N LYS A 125 -9.65 -10.10 10.75
CA LYS A 125 -10.91 -10.81 11.01
C LYS A 125 -11.13 -12.05 10.13
N ALA A 126 -10.31 -12.28 9.11
CA ALA A 126 -10.40 -13.46 8.26
C ALA A 126 -10.29 -14.76 9.07
N ASP A 127 -11.09 -15.76 8.74
CA ASP A 127 -11.00 -17.10 9.32
C ASP A 127 -9.97 -17.97 8.59
N ASP A 128 -9.82 -19.22 9.03
CA ASP A 128 -8.84 -20.14 8.46
C ASP A 128 -9.16 -20.53 7.01
N ASP A 129 -10.44 -20.62 6.65
CA ASP A 129 -10.87 -20.96 5.28
C ASP A 129 -10.45 -19.85 4.30
N VAL A 130 -10.66 -18.59 4.67
CA VAL A 130 -10.17 -17.45 3.89
C VAL A 130 -8.64 -17.47 3.80
N LEU A 131 -7.93 -17.76 4.89
CA LEU A 131 -6.46 -17.83 4.86
C LEU A 131 -5.94 -18.97 3.97
N ILE A 132 -6.59 -20.12 3.97
CA ILE A 132 -6.28 -21.25 3.09
C ILE A 132 -6.48 -20.85 1.63
N HIS A 133 -7.60 -20.18 1.33
CA HIS A 133 -7.91 -19.70 -0.01
C HIS A 133 -6.89 -18.66 -0.51
N LEU A 134 -6.48 -17.73 0.35
CA LEU A 134 -5.41 -16.78 0.03
C LEU A 134 -4.05 -17.47 -0.15
N ALA A 135 -3.74 -18.47 0.67
CA ALA A 135 -2.48 -19.21 0.59
C ALA A 135 -2.31 -19.95 -0.75
N ALA A 136 -3.42 -20.43 -1.34
CA ALA A 136 -3.42 -21.09 -2.65
C ALA A 136 -2.89 -20.21 -3.80
N LEU A 137 -2.83 -18.87 -3.64
CA LEU A 137 -2.19 -17.98 -4.62
C LEU A 137 -0.71 -18.33 -4.89
N ALA A 138 -0.01 -18.95 -3.91
CA ALA A 138 1.37 -19.38 -4.10
C ALA A 138 1.52 -20.51 -5.14
N GLU A 139 0.41 -21.19 -5.48
CA GLU A 139 0.38 -22.32 -6.42
C GLU A 139 0.08 -21.89 -7.87
N TRP A 140 -0.23 -20.61 -8.11
CA TRP A 140 -0.67 -20.09 -9.41
C TRP A 140 0.44 -20.00 -10.48
N GLY A 141 1.58 -20.66 -10.25
CA GLY A 141 2.69 -20.78 -11.17
C GLY A 141 3.81 -19.77 -10.93
N SER A 142 4.83 -19.84 -11.79
CA SER A 142 6.05 -19.03 -11.67
C SER A 142 5.98 -17.66 -12.36
N ALA A 143 4.94 -17.42 -13.16
CA ALA A 143 4.74 -16.17 -13.89
C ALA A 143 3.24 -15.82 -13.93
N PRO A 144 2.85 -14.63 -13.44
CA PRO A 144 3.66 -13.60 -12.82
C PRO A 144 4.19 -14.07 -11.46
N HIS A 145 5.25 -13.43 -10.99
CA HIS A 145 5.67 -13.62 -9.62
C HIS A 145 4.54 -13.25 -8.65
N LEU A 146 4.42 -13.98 -7.54
CA LEU A 146 3.40 -13.73 -6.51
C LEU A 146 3.39 -12.26 -6.02
N THR A 147 4.55 -11.60 -6.03
CA THR A 147 4.68 -10.17 -5.68
C THR A 147 3.90 -9.24 -6.61
N LEU A 148 3.81 -9.55 -7.91
CA LEU A 148 3.02 -8.78 -8.88
C LEU A 148 1.54 -9.14 -8.77
N LEU A 149 1.23 -10.42 -8.60
CA LEU A 149 -0.16 -10.88 -8.43
C LEU A 149 -0.82 -10.26 -7.21
N THR A 150 -0.15 -10.29 -6.04
CA THR A 150 -0.64 -9.66 -4.81
C THR A 150 -0.82 -8.15 -4.95
N LYS A 151 0.00 -7.46 -5.74
CA LYS A 151 -0.20 -6.04 -6.09
C LYS A 151 -1.50 -5.81 -6.84
N VAL A 152 -1.76 -6.59 -7.88
CA VAL A 152 -3.03 -6.46 -8.63
C VAL A 152 -4.23 -6.79 -7.75
N LEU A 153 -4.15 -7.87 -6.97
CA LEU A 153 -5.26 -8.35 -6.15
C LEU A 153 -5.50 -7.49 -4.90
N HIS A 154 -4.47 -6.87 -4.31
CA HIS A 154 -4.61 -5.91 -3.22
C HIS A 154 -5.50 -4.75 -3.63
N ARG A 155 -5.38 -4.24 -4.87
CA ARG A 155 -6.28 -3.19 -5.38
C ARG A 155 -7.76 -3.59 -5.33
N LYS A 156 -8.05 -4.90 -5.40
CA LYS A 156 -9.42 -5.45 -5.37
C LYS A 156 -9.91 -5.76 -3.97
N ARG A 157 -8.99 -6.10 -3.06
CA ARG A 157 -9.28 -6.48 -1.68
C ARG A 157 -8.27 -5.82 -0.73
N PRO A 158 -8.24 -4.47 -0.66
CA PRO A 158 -7.16 -3.75 0.02
C PRO A 158 -7.13 -4.01 1.53
N GLN A 159 -8.25 -4.40 2.12
CA GLN A 159 -8.36 -4.72 3.54
C GLN A 159 -7.98 -6.18 3.85
N LEU A 160 -7.84 -7.05 2.84
CA LEU A 160 -7.71 -8.49 3.03
C LEU A 160 -6.41 -9.07 2.46
N ILE A 161 -6.00 -8.67 1.26
CA ILE A 161 -4.84 -9.25 0.57
C ILE A 161 -3.62 -8.37 0.84
N PRO A 162 -2.60 -8.83 1.59
CA PRO A 162 -1.37 -8.07 1.75
C PRO A 162 -0.64 -7.86 0.44
N LEU A 163 -0.01 -6.69 0.31
CA LEU A 163 1.06 -6.47 -0.65
C LEU A 163 2.31 -7.20 -0.15
N ILE A 164 2.97 -7.93 -1.06
CA ILE A 164 4.27 -8.51 -0.74
C ILE A 164 5.32 -8.12 -1.77
N ASP A 165 6.50 -7.85 -1.27
CA ASP A 165 7.72 -7.64 -2.04
C ASP A 165 8.93 -8.13 -1.25
N ARG A 166 10.13 -7.86 -1.76
CA ARG A 166 11.38 -8.24 -1.09
C ARG A 166 11.53 -7.61 0.30
N HIS A 167 11.02 -6.40 0.54
CA HIS A 167 11.16 -5.69 1.81
C HIS A 167 10.26 -6.33 2.86
N VAL A 168 9.00 -6.60 2.52
CA VAL A 168 8.07 -7.34 3.40
C VAL A 168 8.61 -8.75 3.70
N ILE A 169 9.07 -9.48 2.68
CA ILE A 169 9.64 -10.82 2.87
C ILE A 169 10.87 -10.76 3.79
N ASN A 170 11.79 -9.82 3.56
CA ASN A 170 12.98 -9.67 4.40
C ASN A 170 12.63 -9.25 5.83
N HIS A 171 11.62 -8.41 6.01
CA HIS A 171 11.17 -7.92 7.31
C HIS A 171 10.70 -9.08 8.19
N TYR A 172 9.83 -9.93 7.64
CA TYR A 172 9.22 -11.08 8.33
C TYR A 172 10.03 -12.37 8.25
N ARG A 173 11.13 -12.41 7.49
CA ARG A 173 12.00 -13.61 7.35
C ARG A 173 12.38 -14.26 8.68
N PRO A 174 12.71 -13.54 9.76
CA PRO A 174 13.03 -14.18 11.04
C PRO A 174 11.90 -15.06 11.60
N LEU A 175 10.64 -14.76 11.24
CA LEU A 175 9.45 -15.50 11.66
C LEU A 175 9.05 -16.58 10.66
N THR A 176 9.22 -16.32 9.36
CA THR A 176 8.85 -17.29 8.32
C THR A 176 9.94 -18.33 8.04
N GLY A 177 11.21 -17.99 8.27
CA GLY A 177 12.37 -18.79 7.86
C GLY A 177 12.66 -18.75 6.35
N GLU A 178 11.84 -18.04 5.57
CA GLU A 178 11.81 -18.20 4.11
C GLU A 178 12.38 -16.99 3.36
N ARG A 179 13.01 -17.27 2.21
CA ARG A 179 13.53 -16.21 1.30
C ARG A 179 12.64 -15.98 0.09
N ARG A 180 11.93 -17.01 -0.36
CA ARG A 180 11.07 -16.97 -1.56
C ARG A 180 9.67 -16.54 -1.16
N ALA A 181 9.04 -15.71 -2.00
CA ALA A 181 7.71 -15.16 -1.75
C ALA A 181 6.68 -16.28 -1.57
N GLU A 182 6.71 -17.25 -2.48
CA GLU A 182 5.76 -18.36 -2.54
C GLU A 182 5.85 -19.24 -1.30
N SER A 183 7.07 -19.58 -0.87
CA SER A 183 7.33 -20.38 0.34
C SER A 183 6.96 -19.62 1.62
N ALA A 184 7.25 -18.32 1.68
CA ALA A 184 6.94 -17.49 2.85
C ALA A 184 5.43 -17.24 3.01
N TRP A 185 4.68 -17.23 1.91
CA TRP A 185 3.33 -16.67 1.84
C TRP A 185 2.34 -17.22 2.88
N PRO A 186 2.17 -18.55 3.06
CA PRO A 186 1.18 -19.07 4.01
C PRO A 186 1.50 -18.69 5.47
N ARG A 187 2.78 -18.60 5.84
CA ARG A 187 3.17 -18.15 7.18
C ARG A 187 3.08 -16.64 7.30
N LEU A 188 3.52 -15.91 6.28
CA LEU A 188 3.48 -14.45 6.22
C LEU A 188 2.07 -13.90 6.40
N LEU A 189 1.06 -14.51 5.77
CA LEU A 189 -0.35 -14.16 5.97
C LEU A 189 -0.76 -14.18 7.45
N ARG A 190 -0.33 -15.21 8.19
CA ARG A 190 -0.65 -15.37 9.62
C ARG A 190 0.10 -14.36 10.47
N GLU A 191 1.37 -14.09 10.18
CA GLU A 191 2.15 -13.10 10.93
C GLU A 191 1.58 -11.68 10.75
N ILE A 192 1.28 -11.28 9.51
CA ILE A 192 0.66 -9.98 9.23
C ILE A 192 -0.72 -9.90 9.91
N LYS A 193 -1.51 -10.98 9.87
CA LYS A 193 -2.79 -11.05 10.59
C LYS A 193 -2.61 -10.83 12.10
N MET A 194 -1.62 -11.47 12.72
CA MET A 194 -1.33 -11.33 14.15
C MET A 194 -0.93 -9.89 14.51
N ASP A 195 -0.07 -9.25 13.70
CA ASP A 195 0.31 -7.85 13.92
C ASP A 195 -0.92 -6.91 13.84
N LEU A 196 -1.81 -7.14 12.88
CA LEU A 196 -3.05 -6.36 12.73
C LEU A 196 -4.09 -6.65 13.81
N GLN A 197 -4.03 -7.81 14.47
CA GLN A 197 -4.84 -8.11 15.66
C GLN A 197 -4.26 -7.48 16.93
N GLY A 198 -2.95 -7.24 16.95
CA GLY A 198 -2.23 -6.64 18.06
C GLY A 198 -2.26 -5.11 18.08
N PRO A 199 -1.42 -4.47 18.92
CA PRO A 199 -1.33 -3.02 19.05
C PRO A 199 -1.03 -2.30 17.73
N ALA A 200 -0.21 -2.91 16.87
CA ALA A 200 0.14 -2.34 15.57
C ALA A 200 -1.10 -2.09 14.69
N GLY A 201 -2.09 -2.98 14.73
CA GLY A 201 -3.36 -2.83 14.02
C GLY A 201 -4.09 -1.53 14.34
N GLY A 202 -4.11 -1.12 15.61
CA GLY A 202 -4.69 0.15 16.04
C GLY A 202 -3.93 1.36 15.48
N VAL A 203 -2.59 1.29 15.51
CA VAL A 203 -1.69 2.35 14.99
C VAL A 203 -1.87 2.54 13.49
N VAL A 204 -1.75 1.46 12.70
CA VAL A 204 -1.88 1.56 11.23
C VAL A 204 -3.29 1.95 10.79
N SER A 205 -4.33 1.57 11.54
CA SER A 205 -5.71 2.01 11.28
C SER A 205 -5.89 3.50 11.55
N ALA A 206 -5.31 4.01 12.64
CA ALA A 206 -5.33 5.45 12.93
C ALA A 206 -4.60 6.26 11.84
N TRP A 207 -3.47 5.76 11.35
CA TRP A 207 -2.73 6.40 10.27
C TRP A 207 -3.47 6.33 8.93
N ALA A 208 -4.15 5.22 8.62
CA ALA A 208 -5.00 5.12 7.43
C ALA A 208 -6.12 6.19 7.45
N ASN A 209 -6.77 6.37 8.60
CA ASN A 209 -7.78 7.42 8.78
C ASN A 209 -7.19 8.84 8.65
N TYR A 210 -5.98 9.05 9.18
CA TYR A 210 -5.25 10.31 9.02
C TYR A 210 -4.96 10.60 7.55
N VAL A 211 -4.39 9.64 6.80
CA VAL A 211 -4.12 9.80 5.36
C VAL A 211 -5.40 10.12 4.59
N ARG A 212 -6.51 9.45 4.89
CA ARG A 212 -7.80 9.74 4.26
C ARG A 212 -8.28 11.17 4.54
N THR A 213 -8.17 11.62 5.79
CA THR A 213 -8.60 12.97 6.20
C THR A 213 -7.80 14.05 5.47
N GLU A 214 -6.49 13.88 5.35
CA GLU A 214 -5.61 14.91 4.81
C GLU A 214 -5.50 14.90 3.29
N SER A 215 -5.57 13.73 2.65
CA SER A 215 -5.38 13.59 1.20
C SER A 215 -6.68 13.35 0.41
N GLY A 216 -7.76 12.97 1.08
CA GLY A 216 -8.99 12.49 0.44
C GLY A 216 -8.91 11.06 -0.13
N VAL A 217 -7.72 10.44 -0.17
CA VAL A 217 -7.51 9.08 -0.69
C VAL A 217 -7.66 8.05 0.43
N SER A 218 -8.46 7.02 0.20
CA SER A 218 -8.65 5.94 1.17
C SER A 218 -7.61 4.84 0.98
N VAL A 219 -6.79 4.61 2.00
CA VAL A 219 -5.84 3.48 2.07
C VAL A 219 -6.23 2.55 3.22
N SER A 220 -5.94 1.26 3.10
CA SER A 220 -6.21 0.29 4.17
C SER A 220 -5.11 0.30 5.24
N ALA A 221 -5.43 -0.25 6.42
CA ALA A 221 -4.43 -0.54 7.45
C ALA A 221 -3.29 -1.44 6.94
N LEU A 222 -3.64 -2.44 6.11
CA LEU A 222 -2.67 -3.29 5.42
C LEU A 222 -1.72 -2.50 4.51
N ARG A 223 -2.25 -1.51 3.79
CA ARG A 223 -1.44 -0.69 2.91
C ARG A 223 -0.50 0.23 3.69
N ILE A 224 -0.95 0.79 4.81
CA ILE A 224 -0.09 1.57 5.71
C ILE A 224 1.06 0.72 6.25
N LEU A 225 0.76 -0.52 6.67
CA LEU A 225 1.77 -1.48 7.13
C LEU A 225 2.83 -1.71 6.04
N ASP A 226 2.39 -1.99 4.82
CA ASP A 226 3.27 -2.22 3.67
C ASP A 226 4.12 -0.99 3.32
N ILE A 227 3.53 0.22 3.27
CA ILE A 227 4.26 1.48 3.05
C ILE A 227 5.34 1.67 4.12
N ALA A 228 5.01 1.44 5.39
CA ALA A 228 5.96 1.61 6.49
C ALA A 228 7.16 0.65 6.34
N VAL A 229 6.92 -0.63 6.05
CA VAL A 229 7.98 -1.63 5.83
C VAL A 229 8.81 -1.33 4.59
N TRP A 230 8.16 -0.94 3.49
CA TRP A 230 8.83 -0.61 2.24
C TRP A 230 9.77 0.59 2.39
N MET A 231 9.31 1.66 3.02
CA MET A 231 10.09 2.87 3.21
C MET A 231 11.24 2.68 4.23
N ASP A 232 11.07 1.84 5.26
CA ASP A 232 12.16 1.47 6.18
C ASP A 232 13.28 0.72 5.44
N GLY A 233 12.91 -0.19 4.53
CA GLY A 233 13.87 -0.98 3.76
C GLY A 233 14.56 -0.25 2.60
N ASN A 234 14.16 0.99 2.29
CA ASN A 234 14.77 1.85 1.25
C ASN A 234 15.67 2.95 1.83
N GLN A 235 15.93 2.95 3.15
CA GLN A 235 16.89 3.85 3.80
C GLN A 235 18.34 3.48 3.50
#